data_AF-A0A6A5W5C3-F1
#
_entry.id   AF-A0A6A5W5C3-F1
#
_cell.length_a   1.000
_cell.length_b   1.000
_cell.length_c   1.000
_cell.angle_alpha   90.00
_cell.angle_beta   90.00
_cell.angle_gamma   90.00
#
_symmetry.space_group_name_H-M   'P 1'
#
loop_
_entity.id
_entity.type
_entity.pdbx_description
1 polymer ?
#
loop_
_entity_poly.entity_id
_entity_poly.type
_entity_poly.pdbx_seq_one_letter_code
_entity_poly.pdbx_strand_id
1 'polypeptide(L)'
;MAHPVQAAPKRHSTPRQVVKDIVMCTGMACAVIVFSPCLAVRALNQKYQFQPKYHVRQYRRQRNEELTPPKVEKGGRSVTPRLRARAKKALRIEGGESMIKGQEQSLLFALPPELRDMIYERVVGRERIYVGLTELDQRDEEEQEEERDQGGCIPWRHSKNAKEKDGKRRLLCAWRDGWVKLGVIPFLQSCRRIYLETIDILYTHPTFTFRKSSAFLSFSSSLPPHHFSLLRHIHFDLIFRFKPAPDSLLNYKLITSRATPRMLLPIYTWKNDTNFLRTCCVVMEQMEGLKEVSILMEERTFENKEGAVEEVTGATMGLVERGVDVRVRVEGDLLKLLRARVWLLIYTRGLGAR
;
A
#
# COMPACT_ATOMS: atom_id res chain seq x y z
N MET A 1 -56.02 -32.71 61.76
CA MET A 1 -57.10 -31.76 61.46
C MET A 1 -56.51 -30.59 60.70
N ALA A 2 -56.61 -30.58 59.37
CA ALA A 2 -56.19 -29.47 58.52
C ALA A 2 -57.39 -29.13 57.63
N HIS A 3 -57.91 -27.91 57.76
CA HIS A 3 -59.04 -27.42 56.97
C HIS A 3 -58.55 -27.00 55.57
N PRO A 4 -59.29 -27.33 54.50
CA PRO A 4 -58.96 -26.90 53.15
C PRO A 4 -59.26 -25.41 52.99
N VAL A 5 -58.25 -24.64 52.57
CA VAL A 5 -58.38 -23.24 52.16
C VAL A 5 -59.19 -23.19 50.87
N GLN A 6 -60.44 -22.70 50.97
CA GLN A 6 -61.31 -22.50 49.82
C GLN A 6 -60.72 -21.40 48.92
N ALA A 7 -60.41 -21.77 47.67
CA ALA A 7 -59.91 -20.86 46.65
C ALA A 7 -60.99 -19.83 46.30
N ALA A 8 -60.64 -18.54 46.44
CA ALA A 8 -61.53 -17.44 46.12
C ALA A 8 -61.96 -17.47 44.64
N PRO A 9 -63.24 -17.19 44.35
CA PRO A 9 -63.76 -17.21 42.99
C PRO A 9 -63.07 -16.15 42.13
N LYS A 10 -62.47 -16.60 41.01
CA LYS A 10 -61.86 -15.72 40.00
C LYS A 10 -62.94 -14.80 39.45
N ARG A 11 -62.82 -13.49 39.72
CA ARG A 11 -63.69 -12.47 39.13
C ARG A 11 -63.50 -12.50 37.61
N HIS A 12 -64.51 -12.98 36.90
CA HIS A 12 -64.57 -12.89 35.45
C HIS A 12 -64.59 -11.42 35.04
N SER A 13 -63.58 -11.00 34.29
CA SER A 13 -63.53 -9.67 33.69
C SER A 13 -64.75 -9.50 32.79
N THR A 14 -65.46 -8.38 32.95
CA THR A 14 -66.60 -8.08 32.10
C THR A 14 -66.12 -7.91 30.66
N PRO A 15 -66.90 -8.32 29.64
CA PRO A 15 -66.49 -8.24 28.24
C PRO A 15 -66.09 -6.82 27.81
N ARG A 16 -66.62 -5.79 28.47
CA ARG A 16 -66.21 -4.39 28.27
C ARG A 16 -64.76 -4.12 28.70
N GLN A 17 -64.27 -4.78 29.74
CA GLN A 17 -62.89 -4.63 30.19
C GLN A 17 -61.92 -5.27 29.20
N VAL A 18 -62.27 -6.46 28.69
CA VAL A 18 -61.45 -7.17 27.69
C VAL A 18 -61.29 -6.34 26.42
N VAL A 19 -62.35 -5.68 25.95
CA VAL A 19 -62.28 -4.81 24.76
C VAL A 19 -61.37 -3.59 25.00
N LYS A 20 -61.43 -2.97 26.19
CA LYS A 20 -60.55 -1.85 26.54
C LYS A 20 -59.07 -2.26 26.54
N ASP A 21 -58.78 -3.45 27.08
CA ASP A 21 -57.42 -3.95 27.16
C ASP A 21 -56.87 -4.28 25.75
N ILE A 22 -57.69 -4.86 24.85
CA ILE A 22 -57.30 -5.12 23.46
C ILE A 22 -57.02 -3.83 22.69
N VAL A 23 -57.88 -2.81 22.82
CA VAL A 23 -57.69 -1.52 22.13
C VAL A 23 -56.42 -0.83 22.63
N MET A 24 -56.14 -0.87 23.94
CA MET A 24 -54.93 -0.29 24.51
C MET A 24 -53.66 -1.02 24.02
N CYS A 25 -53.67 -2.35 24.03
CA CYS A 25 -52.54 -3.14 23.55
C CYS A 25 -52.26 -2.93 22.05
N THR A 26 -53.31 -2.84 21.23
CA THR A 26 -53.17 -2.61 19.78
C THR A 26 -52.62 -1.21 19.49
N GLY A 27 -53.10 -0.19 20.22
CA GLY A 27 -52.59 1.17 20.10
C GLY A 27 -51.10 1.29 20.45
N MET A 28 -50.66 0.62 21.53
CA MET A 28 -49.24 0.61 21.91
C MET A 28 -48.37 -0.13 20.89
N ALA A 29 -48.82 -1.25 20.35
CA ALA A 29 -48.09 -1.99 19.32
C ALA A 29 -47.90 -1.16 18.04
N CYS A 30 -48.96 -0.47 17.58
CA CYS A 30 -48.88 0.43 16.44
C CYS A 30 -47.91 1.60 16.68
N ALA A 31 -47.90 2.19 17.88
CA ALA A 31 -46.97 3.26 18.22
C ALA A 31 -45.51 2.78 18.14
N VAL A 32 -45.19 1.59 18.67
CA VAL A 32 -43.83 1.04 18.60
C VAL A 32 -43.38 0.81 17.16
N ILE A 33 -44.25 0.28 16.30
CA ILE A 33 -43.92 0.03 14.89
C ILE A 33 -43.68 1.34 14.12
N VAL A 34 -44.48 2.38 14.38
CA VAL A 34 -44.35 3.67 13.68
C VAL A 34 -43.14 4.47 14.19
N PHE A 35 -42.82 4.43 15.48
CA PHE A 35 -41.75 5.24 16.06
C PHE A 35 -40.37 4.55 16.08
N SER A 36 -40.30 3.22 15.97
CA SER A 36 -39.03 2.46 15.98
C SER A 36 -38.04 2.88 14.87
N PRO A 37 -38.45 3.05 13.59
CA PRO A 37 -37.53 3.50 12.55
C PRO A 37 -36.97 4.91 12.81
N CYS A 38 -37.80 5.82 13.33
CA CYS A 38 -37.39 7.18 13.67
C CYS A 38 -36.37 7.21 14.82
N LEU A 39 -36.55 6.36 15.83
CA LEU A 39 -35.60 6.23 16.95
C LEU A 39 -34.29 5.59 16.49
N ALA A 40 -34.32 4.58 15.62
CA ALA A 40 -33.13 3.96 15.05
C ALA A 40 -32.31 4.94 14.19
N VAL A 41 -32.97 5.73 13.33
CA VAL A 41 -32.31 6.77 12.52
C VAL A 41 -31.69 7.84 13.42
N ARG A 42 -32.38 8.25 14.49
CA ARG A 42 -31.87 9.27 15.42
C ARG A 42 -30.67 8.76 16.23
N ALA A 43 -30.69 7.49 16.66
CA ALA A 43 -29.56 6.85 17.34
C ALA A 43 -28.34 6.69 16.42
N LEU A 44 -28.55 6.33 15.15
CA LEU A 44 -27.48 6.25 14.14
C LEU A 44 -26.90 7.64 13.85
N ASN A 45 -27.73 8.66 13.67
CA ASN A 45 -27.27 10.04 13.47
C ASN A 45 -26.50 10.59 14.67
N GLN A 46 -26.90 10.25 15.90
CA GLN A 46 -26.20 10.69 17.11
C GLN A 46 -24.79 10.06 17.22
N LYS A 47 -24.64 8.79 16.80
CA LYS A 47 -23.35 8.11 16.75
C LYS A 47 -22.43 8.69 15.66
N TYR A 48 -23.00 9.08 14.51
CA TYR A 48 -22.26 9.70 13.42
C TYR A 48 -21.86 11.17 13.69
N GLN A 49 -22.67 11.95 14.40
CA GLN A 49 -22.34 13.35 14.71
C GLN A 49 -21.24 13.51 15.77
N PHE A 50 -20.92 12.47 16.55
CA PHE A 50 -19.94 12.57 17.64
C PHE A 50 -18.46 12.37 17.23
N GLN A 51 -18.17 12.05 15.96
CA GLN A 51 -16.80 11.73 15.51
C GLN A 51 -16.00 12.80 14.74
N PRO A 52 -16.53 13.91 14.16
CA PRO A 52 -15.70 14.77 13.31
C PRO A 52 -14.99 15.92 14.05
N LYS A 53 -15.45 16.36 15.24
CA LYS A 53 -14.94 17.61 15.82
C LYS A 53 -13.53 17.51 16.43
N TYR A 54 -13.16 16.36 16.99
CA TYR A 54 -11.84 16.19 17.63
C TYR A 54 -10.73 16.06 16.58
N HIS A 55 -10.96 15.25 15.54
CA HIS A 55 -10.02 15.06 14.44
C HIS A 55 -9.79 16.35 13.64
N VAL A 56 -10.85 17.12 13.36
CA VAL A 56 -10.72 18.40 12.63
C VAL A 56 -9.95 19.44 13.46
N ARG A 57 -10.10 19.48 14.79
CA ARG A 57 -9.33 20.39 15.65
C ARG A 57 -7.85 20.04 15.72
N GLN A 58 -7.51 18.76 15.86
CA GLN A 58 -6.11 18.32 15.85
C GLN A 58 -5.45 18.58 14.50
N TYR A 59 -6.15 18.30 13.40
CA TYR A 59 -5.67 18.58 12.05
C TYR A 59 -5.43 20.08 11.81
N ARG A 60 -6.32 20.94 12.34
CA ARG A 60 -6.17 22.40 12.24
C ARG A 60 -5.00 22.93 13.09
N ARG A 61 -4.70 22.30 14.24
CA ARG A 61 -3.52 22.64 15.06
C ARG A 61 -2.22 22.26 14.34
N GLN A 62 -2.11 21.03 13.86
CA GLN A 62 -0.94 20.58 13.10
C GLN A 62 -0.69 21.45 11.87
N ARG A 63 -1.74 21.77 11.11
CA ARG A 63 -1.63 22.67 9.95
C ARG A 63 -1.19 24.08 10.35
N ASN A 64 -1.68 24.60 11.47
CA ASN A 64 -1.25 25.93 11.93
C ASN A 64 0.20 25.91 12.42
N GLU A 65 0.68 24.82 13.03
CA GLU A 65 2.06 24.64 13.45
C GLU A 65 3.01 24.47 12.26
N GLU A 66 2.60 23.74 11.22
CA GLU A 66 3.36 23.60 9.96
C GLU A 66 3.39 24.90 9.13
N LEU A 67 2.29 25.65 9.12
CA LEU A 67 2.20 26.92 8.40
C LEU A 67 2.83 28.08 9.14
N THR A 68 3.02 27.99 10.46
CA THR A 68 3.86 28.95 11.17
C THR A 68 5.29 28.76 10.70
N PRO A 69 5.86 29.70 9.92
CA PRO A 69 7.26 29.59 9.54
C PRO A 69 8.09 29.48 10.81
N PRO A 70 9.12 28.61 10.82
CA PRO A 70 9.97 28.42 11.99
C PRO A 70 10.43 29.80 12.46
N LYS A 71 10.22 30.07 13.75
CA LYS A 71 10.51 31.37 14.35
C LYS A 71 11.96 31.69 14.01
N VAL A 72 12.14 32.67 13.13
CA VAL A 72 13.47 33.11 12.69
C VAL A 72 14.12 33.67 13.94
N GLU A 73 14.95 32.86 14.60
CA GLU A 73 15.84 33.35 15.63
C GLU A 73 16.66 34.45 14.96
N LYS A 74 16.48 35.69 15.42
CA LYS A 74 17.28 36.84 14.99
C LYS A 74 18.69 36.67 15.55
N GLY A 75 19.39 35.64 15.08
CA GLY A 75 20.82 35.53 15.22
C GLY A 75 21.43 36.61 14.35
N GLY A 76 21.97 37.65 14.97
CA GLY A 76 22.69 38.74 14.32
C GLY A 76 23.96 38.26 13.62
N ARG A 77 23.81 37.52 12.52
CA ARG A 77 24.90 37.11 11.64
C ARG A 77 24.89 37.97 10.40
N SER A 78 25.79 38.96 10.42
CA SER A 78 26.34 39.64 9.26
C SER A 78 26.54 38.65 8.10
N VAL A 79 25.89 38.94 6.96
CA VAL A 79 26.12 38.28 5.68
C VAL A 79 27.44 38.82 5.11
N THR A 80 28.53 38.40 5.73
CA THR A 80 29.82 38.30 5.05
C THR A 80 30.26 36.84 5.20
N PRO A 81 30.55 36.12 4.11
CA PRO A 81 31.10 34.78 4.21
C PRO A 81 32.52 34.89 4.76
N ARG A 82 32.65 34.94 6.10
CA ARG A 82 33.92 34.69 6.76
C ARG A 82 34.22 33.21 6.59
N LEU A 83 35.05 32.91 5.60
CA LEU A 83 35.91 31.73 5.55
C LEU A 83 36.81 31.73 6.80
N ARG A 84 36.26 31.37 7.96
CA ARG A 84 37.00 31.19 9.21
C ARG A 84 36.61 29.86 9.85
N ALA A 85 37.40 28.85 9.52
CA ALA A 85 38.13 28.04 10.50
C ALA A 85 37.37 27.51 11.73
N ARG A 86 36.09 27.12 11.60
CA ARG A 86 35.31 26.58 12.73
C ARG A 86 34.59 25.26 12.44
N ALA A 87 35.15 24.45 11.54
CA ALA A 87 34.75 23.06 11.29
C ALA A 87 35.79 22.07 11.87
N LYS A 88 36.04 22.12 13.18
CA LYS A 88 36.97 21.18 13.87
C LYS A 88 36.40 20.51 15.13
N LYS A 89 35.08 20.56 15.37
CA LYS A 89 34.52 20.01 16.61
C LYS A 89 33.22 19.22 16.48
N ALA A 90 32.88 18.76 15.27
CA ALA A 90 31.90 17.69 15.09
C ALA A 90 32.67 16.41 14.77
N LEU A 91 32.63 15.44 15.70
CA LEU A 91 33.10 14.05 15.55
C LEU A 91 34.48 13.90 14.88
N ARG A 92 35.54 14.07 15.68
CA ARG A 92 36.78 13.31 15.44
C ARG A 92 36.45 11.84 15.63
N ILE A 93 35.98 11.18 14.57
CA ILE A 93 36.35 9.78 14.34
C ILE A 93 37.87 9.87 14.13
N GLU A 94 38.63 9.31 15.06
CA GLU A 94 40.08 9.40 15.03
C GLU A 94 40.59 9.00 13.64
N GLY A 95 41.32 9.94 13.03
CA GLY A 95 41.68 9.95 11.62
C GLY A 95 42.71 8.89 11.28
N GLY A 96 42.28 7.64 11.22
CA GLY A 96 42.79 6.77 10.18
C GLY A 96 42.34 7.38 8.86
N GLU A 97 43.27 7.88 8.05
CA GLU A 97 43.00 8.11 6.64
C GLU A 97 42.37 6.83 6.11
N SER A 98 41.05 6.86 5.91
CA SER A 98 40.34 5.76 5.27
C SER A 98 40.85 5.80 3.84
N MET A 99 41.94 5.07 3.63
CA MET A 99 42.60 4.95 2.34
C MET A 99 41.59 4.22 1.48
N ILE A 100 40.81 4.99 0.72
CA ILE A 100 39.89 4.46 -0.28
C ILE A 100 40.80 3.77 -1.29
N LYS A 101 41.00 2.46 -1.11
CA LYS A 101 41.77 1.65 -2.05
C LYS A 101 41.10 1.79 -3.41
N GLY A 102 41.90 2.07 -4.44
CA GLY A 102 41.40 2.14 -5.80
C GLY A 102 40.65 0.86 -6.15
N GLN A 103 39.47 0.99 -6.74
CA GLN A 103 38.62 -0.16 -7.07
C GLN A 103 39.31 -1.10 -8.06
N GLU A 104 40.27 -0.59 -8.85
CA GLU A 104 41.13 -1.33 -9.82
C GLU A 104 41.79 -2.60 -9.23
N GLN A 105 41.96 -2.69 -7.91
CA GLN A 105 42.58 -3.85 -7.27
C GLN A 105 41.66 -5.08 -7.18
N SER A 106 40.36 -4.93 -7.45
CA SER A 106 39.42 -6.05 -7.44
C SER A 106 39.60 -6.93 -8.67
N LEU A 107 39.78 -8.24 -8.47
CA LEU A 107 39.83 -9.22 -9.56
C LEU A 107 38.58 -9.18 -10.44
N LEU A 108 37.43 -8.75 -9.90
CA LEU A 108 36.21 -8.57 -10.69
C LEU A 108 36.40 -7.56 -11.82
N PHE A 109 37.13 -6.47 -11.57
CA PHE A 109 37.34 -5.41 -12.58
C PHE A 109 38.52 -5.67 -13.51
N ALA A 110 39.34 -6.69 -13.22
CA ALA A 110 40.32 -7.23 -14.16
C ALA A 110 39.65 -8.05 -15.27
N LEU A 111 38.40 -8.49 -15.08
CA LEU A 111 37.63 -9.19 -16.11
C LEU A 111 37.17 -8.24 -17.21
N PRO A 112 37.07 -8.68 -18.47
CA PRO A 112 36.39 -7.93 -19.53
C PRO A 112 34.94 -7.57 -19.17
N PRO A 113 34.40 -6.45 -19.69
CA PRO A 113 33.03 -6.00 -19.41
C PRO A 113 31.98 -7.10 -19.63
N GLU A 114 32.12 -7.90 -20.67
CA GLU A 114 31.16 -8.93 -21.06
C GLU A 114 31.03 -10.02 -19.97
N LEU A 115 32.15 -10.40 -19.35
CA LEU A 115 32.13 -11.36 -18.26
C LEU A 115 31.53 -10.75 -16.98
N ARG A 116 31.73 -9.45 -16.76
CA ARG A 116 31.09 -8.75 -15.63
C ARG A 116 29.58 -8.68 -15.82
N ASP A 117 29.10 -8.38 -17.02
CA ASP A 117 27.67 -8.38 -17.35
C ASP A 117 27.05 -9.76 -17.12
N MET A 118 27.71 -10.84 -17.55
CA MET A 118 27.26 -12.20 -17.27
C MET A 118 27.18 -12.49 -15.75
N ILE A 119 28.15 -12.00 -14.97
CA ILE A 119 28.14 -12.14 -13.51
C ILE A 119 26.97 -11.33 -12.93
N TYR A 120 26.77 -10.09 -13.35
CA TYR A 120 25.68 -9.23 -12.89
C TYR A 120 24.32 -9.81 -13.24
N GLU A 121 24.12 -10.29 -14.47
CA GLU A 121 22.92 -10.99 -14.90
C GLU A 121 22.69 -12.26 -14.07
N ARG A 122 23.75 -13.01 -13.72
CA ARG A 122 23.61 -14.22 -12.90
C ARG A 122 23.28 -13.89 -11.45
N VAL A 123 23.87 -12.83 -10.89
CA VAL A 123 23.68 -12.41 -9.50
C VAL A 123 22.32 -11.75 -9.32
N VAL A 124 21.96 -10.80 -10.19
CA VAL A 124 20.71 -10.05 -10.13
C VAL A 124 19.54 -10.85 -10.70
N GLY A 125 19.78 -11.62 -11.77
CA GLY A 125 18.86 -12.60 -12.30
C GLY A 125 17.70 -12.02 -13.11
N ARG A 126 16.92 -12.94 -13.68
CA ARG A 126 15.56 -12.70 -14.21
C ARG A 126 14.48 -13.07 -13.19
N GLU A 127 14.90 -13.20 -11.93
CA GLU A 127 14.04 -13.64 -10.84
C GLU A 127 13.05 -12.52 -10.45
N ARG A 128 11.98 -12.88 -9.74
CA ARG A 128 11.02 -11.87 -9.29
C ARG A 128 11.60 -11.09 -8.12
N ILE A 129 11.45 -9.77 -8.19
CA ILE A 129 11.75 -8.86 -7.08
C ILE A 129 10.41 -8.40 -6.54
N TYR A 130 10.02 -8.90 -5.39
CA TYR A 130 8.84 -8.41 -4.70
C TYR A 130 9.15 -7.10 -4.02
N VAL A 131 8.28 -6.11 -4.18
CA VAL A 131 8.39 -4.80 -3.58
C VAL A 131 7.18 -4.57 -2.69
N GLY A 132 7.44 -4.33 -1.41
CA GLY A 132 6.43 -4.10 -0.39
C GLY A 132 6.67 -2.82 0.38
N LEU A 133 5.59 -2.25 0.92
CA LEU A 133 5.69 -1.26 1.98
C LEU A 133 5.68 -2.01 3.31
N THR A 134 6.82 -2.00 4.01
CA THR A 134 6.83 -2.43 5.40
C THR A 134 6.31 -1.25 6.22
N GLU A 135 5.12 -1.40 6.76
CA GLU A 135 4.75 -0.59 7.91
C GLU A 135 5.54 -1.15 9.09
N LEU A 136 6.43 -0.35 9.67
CA LEU A 136 7.07 -0.68 10.95
C LEU A 136 6.05 -0.54 12.08
N ASP A 137 4.86 -1.13 11.93
CA ASP A 137 3.86 -1.13 12.98
C ASP A 137 4.12 -2.35 13.87
N GLN A 138 4.39 -2.07 15.15
CA GLN A 138 4.69 -3.06 16.18
C GLN A 138 3.50 -3.97 16.53
N ARG A 139 2.38 -3.87 15.81
CA ARG A 139 1.11 -4.53 16.16
C ARG A 139 0.78 -5.77 15.35
N ASP A 140 1.47 -5.99 14.23
CA ASP A 140 1.30 -7.20 13.42
C ASP A 140 2.40 -8.22 13.73
N GLU A 141 2.87 -8.28 14.98
CA GLU A 141 3.84 -9.31 15.38
C GLU A 141 3.23 -10.73 15.31
N GLU A 142 1.90 -10.88 15.51
CA GLU A 142 1.19 -12.17 15.38
C GLU A 142 1.01 -12.62 13.92
N GLU A 143 0.59 -11.75 13.00
CA GLU A 143 0.52 -12.09 11.55
C GLU A 143 1.95 -12.28 10.97
N GLN A 144 2.95 -11.56 11.51
CA GLN A 144 4.36 -11.82 11.18
C GLN A 144 4.90 -13.10 11.79
N GLU A 145 4.35 -13.64 12.88
CA GLU A 145 4.82 -14.88 13.49
C GLU A 145 4.42 -16.11 12.67
N GLU A 146 3.20 -16.13 12.12
CA GLU A 146 2.82 -17.13 11.10
C GLU A 146 3.66 -17.01 9.82
N GLU A 147 4.07 -15.79 9.41
CA GLU A 147 5.02 -15.61 8.32
C GLU A 147 6.48 -15.96 8.70
N ARG A 148 6.88 -15.80 9.97
CA ARG A 148 8.25 -16.12 10.46
C ARG A 148 8.53 -17.62 10.43
N ASP A 149 7.54 -18.44 10.78
CA ASP A 149 7.66 -19.91 10.69
C ASP A 149 7.70 -20.42 9.25
N GLN A 150 7.34 -19.56 8.27
CA GLN A 150 7.41 -19.84 6.83
C GLN A 150 8.59 -19.12 6.13
N GLY A 151 9.55 -18.58 6.89
CA GLY A 151 10.75 -17.93 6.32
C GLY A 151 10.59 -16.46 5.96
N GLY A 152 9.72 -15.75 6.69
CA GLY A 152 9.37 -14.35 6.46
C GLY A 152 10.55 -13.36 6.41
N CYS A 153 10.35 -12.31 5.61
CA CYS A 153 11.27 -11.21 5.38
C CYS A 153 11.70 -10.55 6.69
N ILE A 154 13.00 -10.54 7.01
CA ILE A 154 13.53 -9.67 8.07
C ILE A 154 13.65 -8.27 7.46
N PRO A 155 12.82 -7.27 7.82
CA PRO A 155 13.04 -5.90 7.38
C PRO A 155 14.47 -5.49 7.78
N TRP A 156 15.17 -4.78 6.89
CA TRP A 156 16.49 -4.22 7.19
C TRP A 156 16.36 -3.39 8.47
N ARG A 157 16.80 -3.98 9.60
CA ARG A 157 16.88 -3.28 10.88
C ARG A 157 18.01 -2.27 10.75
N HIS A 158 17.70 -1.08 10.26
CA HIS A 158 18.47 0.09 10.62
C HIS A 158 18.39 0.21 12.15
N SER A 159 19.50 -0.14 12.80
CA SER A 159 19.88 0.11 14.19
C SER A 159 18.74 0.20 15.22
N LYS A 160 18.67 -0.80 16.12
CA LYS A 160 17.81 -0.80 17.33
C LYS A 160 17.99 0.41 18.25
N ASN A 161 18.93 1.33 17.96
CA ASN A 161 19.28 2.45 18.83
C ASN A 161 18.56 3.76 18.46
N ALA A 162 17.78 3.82 17.38
CA ALA A 162 16.94 4.96 17.09
C ALA A 162 15.58 4.81 17.79
N LYS A 163 15.51 5.14 19.09
CA LYS A 163 14.24 5.50 19.73
C LYS A 163 13.77 6.84 19.16
N GLU A 164 13.28 6.84 17.93
CA GLU A 164 12.67 8.01 17.30
C GLU A 164 11.27 8.18 17.93
N LYS A 165 11.09 9.27 18.69
CA LYS A 165 9.91 9.50 19.54
C LYS A 165 8.66 9.91 18.76
N ASP A 166 8.77 10.27 17.49
CA ASP A 166 7.67 10.81 16.70
C ASP A 166 7.80 10.37 15.24
N GLY A 167 6.80 9.65 14.73
CA GLY A 167 6.64 9.41 13.29
C GLY A 167 7.02 8.00 12.83
N LYS A 168 5.99 7.18 12.57
CA LYS A 168 6.13 5.88 11.89
C LYS A 168 6.77 6.09 10.51
N ARG A 169 8.05 5.73 10.34
CA ARG A 169 8.67 5.67 9.02
C ARG A 169 8.25 4.38 8.31
N ARG A 170 7.68 4.51 7.12
CA ARG A 170 7.45 3.39 6.21
C ARG A 170 8.72 3.15 5.42
N LEU A 171 9.16 1.90 5.35
CA LEU A 171 10.32 1.50 4.57
C LEU A 171 9.86 0.64 3.40
N LEU A 172 10.36 0.95 2.21
CA LEU A 172 10.21 0.08 1.06
C LEU A 172 11.13 -1.13 1.26
N CYS A 173 10.59 -2.34 1.21
CA CYS A 173 11.35 -3.57 1.27
C CYS A 173 11.30 -4.29 -0.07
N ALA A 174 12.40 -4.95 -0.42
CA ALA A 174 12.51 -5.78 -1.62
C ALA A 174 13.00 -7.19 -1.25
N TRP A 175 12.39 -8.23 -1.83
CA TRP A 175 12.82 -9.63 -1.65
C TRP A 175 12.74 -10.44 -2.95
N ARG A 176 13.39 -11.61 -2.98
CA ARG A 176 13.53 -12.49 -4.15
C ARG A 176 12.74 -13.79 -3.93
N ASP A 177 12.28 -14.41 -5.02
CA ASP A 177 11.66 -15.74 -4.99
C ASP A 177 12.53 -16.74 -4.21
N GLY A 178 11.92 -17.52 -3.31
CA GLY A 178 12.64 -18.46 -2.45
C GLY A 178 13.17 -17.87 -1.13
N TRP A 179 12.69 -16.69 -0.72
CA TRP A 179 12.86 -16.10 0.62
C TRP A 179 14.30 -15.83 1.06
N VAL A 180 15.28 -15.98 0.17
CA VAL A 180 16.64 -15.54 0.40
C VAL A 180 16.66 -14.01 0.31
N LYS A 181 17.15 -13.34 1.35
CA LYS A 181 17.37 -11.89 1.34
C LYS A 181 18.09 -11.52 0.04
N LEU A 182 17.57 -10.53 -0.68
CA LEU A 182 18.25 -9.95 -1.84
C LEU A 182 19.62 -9.44 -1.38
N GLY A 183 20.65 -10.27 -1.55
CA GLY A 183 22.06 -9.88 -1.45
C GLY A 183 22.41 -8.80 -2.47
N VAL A 184 21.49 -8.49 -3.40
CA VAL A 184 21.56 -7.41 -4.36
C VAL A 184 21.76 -6.05 -3.70
N ILE A 185 21.10 -5.72 -2.59
CA ILE A 185 21.32 -4.39 -1.96
C ILE A 185 22.74 -4.26 -1.39
N PRO A 186 23.24 -5.19 -0.54
CA PRO A 186 24.64 -5.19 -0.14
C PRO A 186 25.62 -5.20 -1.32
N PHE A 187 25.29 -5.95 -2.37
CA PHE A 187 26.09 -6.05 -3.58
C PHE A 187 26.19 -4.71 -4.31
N LEU A 188 25.07 -4.03 -4.56
CA LEU A 188 25.02 -2.70 -5.16
C LEU A 188 25.69 -1.63 -4.29
N GLN A 189 25.67 -1.81 -2.97
CA GLN A 189 26.31 -0.92 -2.00
C GLN A 189 27.81 -1.19 -1.83
N SER A 190 28.36 -2.26 -2.42
CA SER A 190 29.77 -2.61 -2.27
C SER A 190 30.69 -1.54 -2.85
N CYS A 191 30.39 -1.04 -4.06
CA CYS A 191 31.12 0.06 -4.67
C CYS A 191 30.32 0.76 -5.79
N ARG A 192 30.71 2.01 -6.11
CA ARG A 192 30.05 2.84 -7.14
C ARG A 192 30.12 2.21 -8.54
N ARG A 193 31.22 1.54 -8.90
CA ARG A 193 31.38 0.93 -10.22
C ARG A 193 30.41 -0.23 -10.43
N ILE A 194 30.30 -1.14 -9.45
CA ILE A 194 29.29 -2.22 -9.47
C ILE A 194 27.89 -1.64 -9.62
N TYR A 195 27.55 -0.60 -8.83
CA TYR A 195 26.25 0.06 -8.95
C TYR A 195 25.99 0.54 -10.39
N LEU A 196 26.91 1.29 -10.98
CA LEU A 196 26.73 1.86 -12.32
C LEU A 196 26.67 0.80 -13.43
N GLU A 197 27.48 -0.26 -13.35
CA GLU A 197 27.45 -1.35 -14.34
C GLU A 197 26.20 -2.25 -14.18
N THR A 198 25.68 -2.39 -12.94
CA THR A 198 24.57 -3.32 -12.65
C THR A 198 23.18 -2.66 -12.73
N ILE A 199 23.07 -1.34 -12.60
CA ILE A 199 21.77 -0.66 -12.42
C ILE A 199 20.81 -0.88 -13.59
N ASP A 200 21.32 -0.92 -14.82
CA ASP A 200 20.49 -1.14 -16.00
C ASP A 200 19.98 -2.59 -16.05
N ILE A 201 20.83 -3.55 -15.68
CA ILE A 201 20.48 -4.96 -15.59
C ILE A 201 19.38 -5.14 -14.53
N LEU A 202 19.51 -4.47 -13.38
CA LEU A 202 18.56 -4.53 -12.26
C LEU A 202 17.15 -4.07 -12.61
N TYR A 203 17.00 -3.05 -13.44
CA TYR A 203 15.66 -2.57 -13.81
C TYR A 203 15.13 -3.23 -15.09
N THR A 204 16.01 -3.74 -15.94
CA THR A 204 15.61 -4.31 -17.24
C THR A 204 15.19 -5.77 -17.16
N HIS A 205 15.89 -6.60 -16.37
CA HIS A 205 15.73 -8.06 -16.40
C HIS A 205 14.72 -8.65 -15.41
N PRO A 206 14.67 -8.21 -14.15
CA PRO A 206 13.76 -8.79 -13.16
C PRO A 206 12.30 -8.47 -13.45
N THR A 207 11.42 -9.31 -12.91
CA THR A 207 9.98 -9.00 -12.83
C THR A 207 9.66 -8.39 -11.47
N PHE A 208 9.26 -7.12 -11.45
CA PHE A 208 8.91 -6.44 -10.21
C PHE A 208 7.49 -6.81 -9.80
N THR A 209 7.37 -7.48 -8.65
CA THR A 209 6.10 -7.99 -8.12
C THR A 209 5.58 -7.10 -7.01
N PHE A 210 4.34 -6.64 -7.11
CA PHE A 210 3.70 -5.78 -6.13
C PHE A 210 2.45 -6.45 -5.57
N ARG A 211 2.43 -6.67 -4.26
CA ARG A 211 1.24 -7.17 -3.55
C ARG A 211 0.21 -6.09 -3.25
N LYS A 212 0.66 -4.84 -3.23
CA LYS A 212 -0.16 -3.66 -2.95
C LYS A 212 0.10 -2.62 -4.02
N SER A 213 -0.97 -2.07 -4.59
CA SER A 213 -0.91 -0.95 -5.54
C SER A 213 -0.17 0.26 -4.94
N SER A 214 -0.37 0.54 -3.65
CA SER A 214 0.34 1.59 -2.93
C SER A 214 1.86 1.39 -2.90
N ALA A 215 2.34 0.14 -2.86
CA ALA A 215 3.77 -0.17 -2.96
C ALA A 215 4.30 0.14 -4.36
N PHE A 216 3.53 -0.19 -5.41
CA PHE A 216 3.87 0.19 -6.79
C PHE A 216 3.96 1.71 -6.95
N LEU A 217 2.94 2.46 -6.51
CA LEU A 217 2.94 3.92 -6.63
C LEU A 217 4.11 4.55 -5.85
N SER A 218 4.37 4.08 -4.64
CA SER A 218 5.51 4.55 -3.84
C SER A 218 6.83 4.26 -4.53
N PHE A 219 7.01 3.03 -5.04
CA PHE A 219 8.18 2.62 -5.80
C PHE A 219 8.38 3.49 -7.04
N SER A 220 7.35 3.65 -7.88
CA SER A 220 7.41 4.50 -9.08
C SER A 220 7.82 5.93 -8.78
N SER A 221 7.29 6.51 -7.69
CA SER A 221 7.61 7.88 -7.29
C SER A 221 9.04 8.03 -6.75
N SER A 222 9.65 6.93 -6.30
CA SER A 222 11.02 6.91 -5.78
C SER A 222 12.08 6.73 -6.87
N LEU A 223 11.68 6.34 -8.09
CA LEU A 223 12.62 6.07 -9.17
C LEU A 223 12.97 7.34 -9.97
N PRO A 224 14.26 7.52 -10.30
CA PRO A 224 14.64 8.48 -11.33
C PRO A 224 13.96 8.12 -12.68
N PRO A 225 13.63 9.12 -13.52
CA PRO A 225 12.94 8.89 -14.79
C PRO A 225 13.67 7.90 -15.71
N HIS A 226 15.01 7.98 -15.73
CA HIS A 226 15.83 7.05 -16.51
C HIS A 226 15.65 5.59 -16.04
N HIS A 227 15.59 5.34 -14.73
CA HIS A 227 15.37 3.98 -14.22
C HIS A 227 13.92 3.54 -14.40
N PHE A 228 12.99 4.49 -14.31
CA PHE A 228 11.58 4.23 -14.53
C PHE A 228 11.30 3.74 -15.97
N SER A 229 11.98 4.30 -16.98
CA SER A 229 11.84 3.85 -18.37
C SER A 229 12.54 2.52 -18.66
N LEU A 230 13.42 2.03 -17.78
CA LEU A 230 14.08 0.73 -17.95
C LEU A 230 13.21 -0.45 -17.53
N LEU A 231 12.19 -0.23 -16.71
CA LEU A 231 11.30 -1.28 -16.22
C LEU A 231 10.58 -1.98 -17.37
N ARG A 232 10.76 -3.31 -17.47
CA ARG A 232 10.20 -4.13 -18.56
C ARG A 232 9.03 -5.01 -18.14
N HIS A 233 9.08 -5.56 -16.93
CA HIS A 233 8.16 -6.59 -16.47
C HIS A 233 7.60 -6.23 -15.09
N ILE A 234 6.28 -6.04 -15.02
CA ILE A 234 5.57 -5.79 -13.77
C ILE A 234 4.58 -6.92 -13.52
N HIS A 235 4.52 -7.38 -12.28
CA HIS A 235 3.54 -8.34 -11.79
C HIS A 235 2.76 -7.74 -10.63
N PHE A 236 1.43 -7.73 -10.71
CA PHE A 236 0.55 -7.42 -9.59
C PHE A 236 0.03 -8.73 -9.01
N ASP A 237 0.33 -8.93 -7.73
CA ASP A 237 -0.10 -10.08 -6.96
C ASP A 237 -1.21 -9.65 -5.99
N LEU A 238 -2.44 -9.55 -6.49
CA LEU A 238 -3.59 -9.01 -5.74
C LEU A 238 -4.30 -10.10 -4.91
N ILE A 239 -3.57 -11.12 -4.44
CA ILE A 239 -4.11 -12.23 -3.65
C ILE A 239 -4.59 -11.80 -2.24
N PHE A 240 -4.23 -10.62 -1.75
CA PHE A 240 -4.42 -10.31 -0.33
C PHE A 240 -5.85 -9.96 0.08
N ARG A 241 -6.28 -10.60 1.19
CA ARG A 241 -7.51 -10.30 1.93
C ARG A 241 -7.48 -8.85 2.38
N PHE A 242 -8.33 -8.02 1.79
CA PHE A 242 -8.55 -6.66 2.24
C PHE A 242 -9.19 -6.68 3.64
N LYS A 243 -8.36 -6.53 4.68
CA LYS A 243 -8.80 -5.70 5.82
C LYS A 243 -8.55 -4.27 5.37
N PRO A 244 -9.57 -3.42 5.17
CA PRO A 244 -9.33 -2.01 4.87
C PRO A 244 -8.47 -1.44 6.00
N ALA A 245 -7.20 -1.15 5.70
CA ALA A 245 -6.35 -0.45 6.63
C ALA A 245 -6.97 0.96 6.81
N PRO A 246 -7.12 1.45 8.05
CA PRO A 246 -7.77 2.73 8.29
C PRO A 246 -7.04 3.86 7.54
N ASP A 247 -7.84 4.73 6.92
CA ASP A 247 -7.54 5.88 6.03
C ASP A 247 -6.42 6.86 6.47
N SER A 248 -5.75 6.66 7.60
CA SER A 248 -4.93 7.69 8.26
C SER A 248 -3.46 7.75 7.84
N LEU A 249 -2.95 6.83 7.01
CA LEU A 249 -1.50 6.61 6.91
C LEU A 249 -0.83 6.96 5.57
N LEU A 250 -1.57 7.19 4.47
CA LEU A 250 -1.03 7.87 3.28
C LEU A 250 -1.51 9.33 3.30
N ASN A 251 -0.72 10.20 3.92
CA ASN A 251 -1.00 11.64 3.93
C ASN A 251 -0.59 12.23 2.57
N TYR A 252 -1.43 12.03 1.54
CA TYR A 252 -1.23 12.58 0.18
C TYR A 252 -1.09 14.11 0.15
N LYS A 253 -1.36 14.81 1.25
CA LYS A 253 -1.15 16.26 1.35
C LYS A 253 0.32 16.67 1.47
N LEU A 254 1.22 15.82 1.96
CA LEU A 254 2.64 16.18 2.11
C LEU A 254 3.44 16.23 0.79
N ILE A 255 2.87 15.74 -0.32
CA ILE A 255 3.48 15.85 -1.66
C ILE A 255 3.25 17.26 -2.26
N THR A 256 2.44 18.12 -1.62
CA THR A 256 2.09 19.43 -2.17
C THR A 256 3.06 20.57 -1.85
N SER A 257 4.07 20.37 -0.99
CA SER A 257 5.00 21.45 -0.65
C SER A 257 6.45 21.18 -1.06
N ARG A 258 6.77 21.71 -2.24
CA ARG A 258 8.09 22.12 -2.76
C ARG A 258 8.95 21.03 -3.45
N ALA A 259 9.00 21.20 -4.78
CA ALA A 259 10.07 20.79 -5.72
C ALA A 259 10.09 19.34 -6.22
N THR A 260 9.13 18.99 -7.08
CA THR A 260 9.32 18.67 -8.52
C THR A 260 7.97 18.25 -9.11
N PRO A 261 7.66 18.55 -10.39
CA PRO A 261 6.36 18.23 -11.00
C PRO A 261 6.17 16.74 -11.35
N ARG A 262 6.99 15.84 -10.82
CA ARG A 262 6.92 14.41 -11.15
C ARG A 262 6.07 13.68 -10.11
N MET A 263 4.84 13.38 -10.53
CA MET A 263 3.82 12.61 -9.83
C MET A 263 3.12 13.30 -8.66
N LEU A 264 2.27 14.29 -8.98
CA LEU A 264 1.07 14.51 -8.19
C LEU A 264 0.20 13.25 -8.33
N LEU A 265 0.41 12.26 -7.46
CA LEU A 265 -0.50 11.14 -7.35
C LEU A 265 -1.89 11.71 -6.99
N PRO A 266 -2.95 11.37 -7.73
CA PRO A 266 -4.29 11.85 -7.42
C PRO A 266 -4.63 11.49 -5.97
N ILE A 267 -5.21 12.46 -5.25
CA ILE A 267 -5.66 12.27 -3.87
C ILE A 267 -6.81 11.26 -3.91
N TYR A 268 -6.54 10.02 -3.49
CA TYR A 268 -7.50 8.94 -3.58
C TYR A 268 -8.10 8.56 -2.22
N THR A 269 -9.43 8.41 -2.22
CA THR A 269 -10.19 7.79 -1.14
C THR A 269 -10.44 6.33 -1.52
N TRP A 270 -10.10 5.40 -0.62
CA TRP A 270 -9.86 4.00 -0.98
C TRP A 270 -11.15 3.17 -1.02
N LYS A 271 -12.31 3.83 -1.09
CA LYS A 271 -13.59 3.12 -1.03
C LYS A 271 -13.86 2.25 -2.27
N ASN A 272 -13.14 2.48 -3.37
CA ASN A 272 -13.20 1.64 -4.57
C ASN A 272 -11.77 1.29 -5.02
N ASP A 273 -11.30 0.07 -4.73
CA ASP A 273 -9.97 -0.42 -5.11
C ASP A 273 -9.71 -0.44 -6.61
N THR A 274 -10.78 -0.51 -7.38
CA THR A 274 -10.72 -0.56 -8.84
C THR A 274 -10.19 0.75 -9.46
N ASN A 275 -10.46 1.89 -8.82
CA ASN A 275 -9.86 3.15 -9.21
C ASN A 275 -8.33 3.20 -8.99
N PHE A 276 -7.78 2.38 -8.07
CA PHE A 276 -6.34 2.32 -7.87
C PHE A 276 -5.64 1.61 -9.03
N LEU A 277 -6.21 0.52 -9.55
CA LEU A 277 -5.64 -0.13 -10.73
C LEU A 277 -5.65 0.80 -11.92
N ARG A 278 -6.71 1.59 -12.08
CA ARG A 278 -6.74 2.66 -13.08
C ARG A 278 -5.61 3.67 -12.90
N THR A 279 -5.34 4.09 -11.67
CA THR A 279 -4.22 4.99 -11.36
C THR A 279 -2.87 4.34 -11.67
N CYS A 280 -2.70 3.07 -11.34
CA CYS A 280 -1.49 2.32 -11.68
C CYS A 280 -1.32 2.22 -13.20
N CYS A 281 -2.40 2.00 -13.96
CA CYS A 281 -2.37 1.96 -15.41
C CYS A 281 -1.93 3.30 -16.00
N VAL A 282 -2.45 4.43 -15.51
CA VAL A 282 -2.00 5.77 -15.94
C VAL A 282 -0.50 5.99 -15.68
N VAL A 283 0.03 5.49 -14.56
CA VAL A 283 1.47 5.56 -14.28
C VAL A 283 2.25 4.62 -15.21
N MET A 284 1.75 3.41 -15.46
CA MET A 284 2.35 2.44 -16.39
C MET A 284 2.32 2.91 -17.85
N GLU A 285 1.33 3.70 -18.24
CA GLU A 285 1.27 4.34 -19.57
C GLU A 285 2.42 5.32 -19.81
N GLN A 286 3.05 5.84 -18.74
CA GLN A 286 4.24 6.70 -18.84
C GLN A 286 5.54 5.89 -18.94
N MET A 287 5.48 4.56 -18.80
CA MET A 287 6.63 3.68 -18.90
C MET A 287 6.87 3.34 -20.37
N GLU A 288 7.83 4.02 -21.00
CA GLU A 288 8.21 3.77 -22.40
C GLU A 288 8.80 2.37 -22.61
N GLY A 289 9.47 1.83 -21.59
CA GLY A 289 10.11 0.53 -21.70
C GLY A 289 9.25 -0.67 -21.35
N LEU A 290 8.05 -0.46 -20.81
CA LEU A 290 7.22 -1.55 -20.29
C LEU A 290 6.81 -2.49 -21.42
N LYS A 291 7.17 -3.78 -21.28
CA LYS A 291 6.87 -4.82 -22.27
C LYS A 291 5.75 -5.73 -21.82
N GLU A 292 5.68 -5.98 -20.52
CA GLU A 292 4.75 -6.96 -19.96
C GLU A 292 4.19 -6.50 -18.62
N VAL A 293 2.87 -6.64 -18.46
CA VAL A 293 2.16 -6.46 -17.21
C VAL A 293 1.33 -7.70 -16.96
N SER A 294 1.58 -8.37 -15.84
CA SER A 294 0.78 -9.52 -15.40
C SER A 294 0.01 -9.14 -14.13
N ILE A 295 -1.28 -9.44 -14.09
CA ILE A 295 -2.16 -9.14 -12.96
C ILE A 295 -2.79 -10.44 -12.52
N LEU A 296 -2.51 -10.86 -11.29
CA LEU A 296 -3.11 -12.00 -10.64
C LEU A 296 -4.19 -11.51 -9.66
N MET A 297 -5.43 -11.93 -9.87
CA MET A 297 -6.59 -11.58 -9.05
C MET A 297 -7.12 -12.86 -8.38
N GLU A 298 -7.26 -12.87 -7.06
CA GLU A 298 -7.91 -13.96 -6.34
C GLU A 298 -9.39 -13.62 -6.06
N GLU A 299 -10.28 -14.58 -6.26
CA GLU A 299 -11.73 -14.41 -6.16
C GLU A 299 -12.26 -13.79 -4.87
N ARG A 300 -11.57 -14.00 -3.75
CA ARG A 300 -12.03 -13.58 -2.42
C ARG A 300 -11.99 -12.07 -2.22
N THR A 301 -11.42 -11.33 -3.16
CA THR A 301 -11.13 -9.89 -3.02
C THR A 301 -12.27 -8.97 -3.46
N PHE A 302 -13.27 -9.46 -4.21
CA PHE A 302 -14.32 -8.59 -4.78
C PHE A 302 -15.73 -8.99 -4.37
N GLU A 303 -16.48 -8.04 -3.79
CA GLU A 303 -17.92 -8.17 -3.53
C GLU A 303 -18.74 -8.23 -4.83
N ASN A 304 -18.37 -7.42 -5.84
CA ASN A 304 -18.92 -7.46 -7.19
C ASN A 304 -17.87 -7.97 -8.19
N LYS A 305 -17.90 -9.29 -8.42
CA LYS A 305 -16.93 -10.02 -9.22
C LYS A 305 -16.92 -9.63 -10.70
N GLU A 306 -18.09 -9.43 -11.30
CA GLU A 306 -18.20 -9.10 -12.73
C GLU A 306 -17.69 -7.68 -13.00
N GLY A 307 -18.13 -6.70 -12.20
CA GLY A 307 -17.70 -5.32 -12.34
C GLY A 307 -16.19 -5.13 -12.17
N ALA A 308 -15.56 -5.90 -11.27
CA ALA A 308 -14.13 -5.83 -11.06
C ALA A 308 -13.33 -6.27 -12.30
N VAL A 309 -13.71 -7.38 -12.95
CA VAL A 309 -13.02 -7.87 -14.14
C VAL A 309 -13.20 -6.91 -15.32
N GLU A 310 -14.41 -6.41 -15.54
CA GLU A 310 -14.68 -5.41 -16.58
C GLU A 310 -13.88 -4.12 -16.34
N GLU A 311 -13.78 -3.67 -15.09
CA GLU A 311 -13.03 -2.46 -14.77
C GLU A 311 -11.52 -2.64 -14.91
N VAL A 312 -10.96 -3.77 -14.49
CA VAL A 312 -9.53 -4.09 -14.72
C VAL A 312 -9.24 -4.20 -16.22
N THR A 313 -10.15 -4.83 -16.96
CA THR A 313 -10.03 -4.92 -18.41
C THR A 313 -10.05 -3.52 -19.03
N GLY A 314 -11.04 -2.70 -18.69
CA GLY A 314 -11.15 -1.33 -19.18
C GLY A 314 -9.95 -0.44 -18.79
N ALA A 315 -9.42 -0.61 -17.58
CA ALA A 315 -8.25 0.13 -17.11
C ALA A 315 -6.96 -0.28 -17.84
N THR A 316 -6.85 -1.52 -18.31
CA THR A 316 -5.64 -2.04 -18.97
C THR A 316 -5.65 -1.87 -20.49
N MET A 317 -6.79 -1.50 -21.10
CA MET A 317 -6.89 -1.29 -22.55
C MET A 317 -5.85 -0.30 -23.10
N GLY A 318 -5.58 0.81 -22.39
CA GLY A 318 -4.57 1.78 -22.82
C GLY A 318 -3.15 1.22 -22.89
N LEU A 319 -2.83 0.22 -22.05
CA LEU A 319 -1.54 -0.49 -22.11
C LEU A 319 -1.48 -1.43 -23.32
N VAL A 320 -2.58 -2.13 -23.61
CA VAL A 320 -2.70 -3.01 -24.77
C VAL A 320 -2.56 -2.23 -26.09
N GLU A 321 -3.21 -1.07 -26.18
CA GLU A 321 -3.12 -0.17 -27.35
C GLU A 321 -1.68 0.32 -27.60
N ARG A 322 -0.86 0.42 -26.54
CA ARG A 322 0.58 0.74 -26.62
C ARG A 322 1.46 -0.47 -26.97
N GLY A 323 0.88 -1.66 -27.16
CA GLY A 323 1.63 -2.89 -27.47
C GLY A 323 2.26 -3.57 -26.25
N VAL A 324 1.80 -3.25 -25.04
CA VAL A 324 2.22 -3.96 -23.81
C VAL A 324 1.48 -5.31 -23.74
N ASP A 325 2.19 -6.40 -23.45
CA ASP A 325 1.58 -7.71 -23.19
C ASP A 325 0.92 -7.71 -21.81
N VAL A 326 -0.41 -7.61 -21.78
CA VAL A 326 -1.19 -7.61 -20.55
C VAL A 326 -1.79 -8.98 -20.30
N ARG A 327 -1.42 -9.60 -19.17
CA ARG A 327 -1.87 -10.93 -18.76
C ARG A 327 -2.68 -10.85 -17.47
N VAL A 328 -4.00 -10.92 -17.57
CA VAL A 328 -4.88 -10.98 -16.39
C VAL A 328 -5.22 -12.43 -16.08
N ARG A 329 -4.82 -12.92 -14.91
CA ARG A 329 -5.14 -14.25 -14.41
C ARG A 329 -6.07 -14.12 -13.21
N VAL A 330 -7.21 -14.80 -13.28
CA VAL A 330 -8.17 -14.89 -12.18
C VAL A 330 -8.08 -16.30 -11.58
N GLU A 331 -7.76 -16.41 -10.29
CA GLU A 331 -7.73 -17.67 -9.55
C GLU A 331 -8.93 -17.78 -8.61
N GLY A 332 -9.58 -18.96 -8.59
CA GLY A 332 -10.75 -19.27 -7.77
C GLY A 332 -11.90 -19.95 -8.52
N ASP A 333 -12.99 -20.22 -7.82
CA ASP A 333 -14.28 -20.69 -8.33
C ASP A 333 -14.97 -19.68 -9.27
N LEU A 334 -14.46 -18.45 -9.36
CA LEU A 334 -14.83 -17.41 -10.33
C LEU A 334 -14.79 -17.92 -11.78
N LEU A 335 -13.85 -18.82 -12.09
CA LEU A 335 -13.78 -19.49 -13.39
C LEU A 335 -15.04 -20.31 -13.72
N LYS A 336 -15.77 -20.81 -12.72
CA LYS A 336 -17.03 -21.54 -12.93
C LYS A 336 -18.16 -20.59 -13.35
N LEU A 337 -18.18 -19.36 -12.84
CA LEU A 337 -19.15 -18.32 -13.20
C LEU A 337 -18.80 -17.68 -14.55
N LEU A 338 -17.52 -17.35 -14.77
CA LEU A 338 -17.05 -16.70 -16.00
C LEU A 338 -17.03 -17.64 -17.21
N ARG A 339 -16.94 -18.97 -17.03
CA ARG A 339 -17.04 -19.95 -18.14
C ARG A 339 -18.36 -19.85 -18.93
N ALA A 340 -19.39 -19.21 -18.39
CA ALA A 340 -20.64 -18.97 -19.12
C ALA A 340 -20.60 -17.74 -20.07
N ARG A 341 -19.63 -16.81 -19.91
CA ARG A 341 -19.61 -15.54 -20.68
C ARG A 341 -18.23 -15.04 -21.13
N VAL A 342 -17.14 -15.47 -20.51
CA VAL A 342 -15.80 -14.86 -20.68
C VAL A 342 -14.78 -15.91 -21.13
N TRP A 343 -15.10 -16.56 -22.25
CA TRP A 343 -14.07 -17.12 -23.15
C TRP A 343 -13.56 -16.05 -24.14
N LEU A 344 -13.96 -14.79 -23.96
CA LEU A 344 -13.44 -13.67 -24.73
C LEU A 344 -12.09 -13.21 -24.15
N LEU A 345 -11.04 -13.88 -24.63
CA LEU A 345 -9.78 -13.28 -25.09
C LEU A 345 -9.29 -11.99 -24.41
N ILE A 346 -8.25 -12.13 -23.59
CA ILE A 346 -7.05 -11.28 -23.72
C ILE A 346 -5.85 -12.21 -23.79
N TYR A 347 -5.66 -12.78 -24.97
CA TYR A 347 -4.37 -13.25 -25.46
C TYR A 347 -4.03 -12.31 -26.62
N THR A 348 -3.43 -11.15 -26.34
CA THR A 348 -2.91 -10.28 -27.39
C THR A 348 -1.57 -10.81 -27.86
N ARG A 349 -1.59 -11.99 -28.47
CA ARG A 349 -0.45 -12.53 -29.22
C ARG A 349 -0.89 -12.80 -30.66
N GLY A 350 -0.72 -11.77 -31.49
CA GLY A 350 -0.49 -11.88 -32.94
C GLY A 350 -1.58 -12.53 -33.78
N LEU A 351 -2.53 -11.72 -34.29
CA LEU A 351 -3.35 -12.08 -35.45
C LEU A 351 -3.07 -11.20 -36.68
N GLY A 352 -1.91 -10.55 -36.77
CA GLY A 352 -1.55 -9.80 -37.97
C GLY A 352 -0.07 -9.50 -38.09
N ALA A 353 0.64 -10.32 -38.87
CA ALA A 353 1.83 -10.02 -39.70
C ALA A 353 2.77 -11.24 -39.79
N ARG A 354 2.46 -12.15 -40.72
CA ARG A 354 3.45 -12.82 -41.57
C ARG A 354 3.00 -12.64 -43.01
#